data_AF-A0A1I0GXA6-F1
#
_entry.id   AF-A0A1I0GXA6-F1
#
_cell.length_a   1.000
_cell.length_b   1.000
_cell.length_c   1.000
_cell.angle_alpha   90.00
_cell.angle_beta   90.00
_cell.angle_gamma   90.00
#
_symmetry.space_group_name_H-M   'P 1'
#
loop_
_entity.id
_entity.type
_entity.pdbx_description
1 polymer ?
#
loop_
_entity_poly.entity_id
_entity_poly.type
_entity_poly.pdbx_seq_one_letter_code
_entity_poly.pdbx_strand_id
1 'polypeptide(L)'
;MDLLARREHGRVELTRKLRQRGAPPELIDAALDRLTEEGLLSESRYLESFVSYRARSGHGPLRIREELGQRGLLRADIEQALRECGVDWWEKLEALWQRKFSGQLPRDARERGQQMRFLSYRGYPPELIGRLLSGKGNDD
;
A
#
# COMPACT_ATOMS: atom_id res chain seq x y z
N MET A 1 -20.82 -3.75 -18.32
CA MET A 1 -19.38 -3.87 -17.98
C MET A 1 -19.18 -3.08 -16.70
N ASP A 2 -19.08 -3.77 -15.56
CA ASP A 2 -19.23 -3.12 -14.25
C ASP A 2 -17.86 -2.98 -13.56
N LEU A 3 -17.06 -2.02 -14.05
CA LEU A 3 -15.72 -1.77 -13.51
C LEU A 3 -15.79 -1.13 -12.13
N LEU A 4 -16.80 -0.29 -11.87
CA LEU A 4 -16.94 0.44 -10.62
C LEU A 4 -17.60 -0.40 -9.50
N ALA A 5 -18.48 -1.36 -9.82
CA ALA A 5 -19.18 -2.10 -8.75
C ALA A 5 -18.32 -3.07 -7.92
N ARG A 6 -17.10 -3.40 -8.34
CA ARG A 6 -16.27 -4.40 -7.64
C ARG A 6 -15.29 -3.81 -6.63
N ARG A 7 -14.77 -2.62 -6.89
CA ARG A 7 -13.86 -1.90 -6.00
C ARG A 7 -13.63 -0.47 -6.48
N GLU A 8 -13.10 0.35 -5.59
CA GLU A 8 -12.51 1.64 -5.92
C GLU A 8 -11.40 1.49 -6.98
N HIS A 9 -11.37 2.45 -7.90
CA HIS A 9 -10.38 2.56 -8.97
C HIS A 9 -9.85 3.99 -9.00
N GLY A 10 -8.55 4.14 -9.28
CA GLY A 10 -7.97 5.45 -9.56
C GLY A 10 -8.19 5.86 -11.01
N ARG A 11 -8.17 7.16 -11.28
CA ARG A 11 -8.30 7.71 -12.65
C ARG A 11 -7.28 7.09 -13.59
N VAL A 12 -6.01 7.08 -13.23
CA VAL A 12 -4.92 6.52 -14.06
C VAL A 12 -5.16 5.04 -14.39
N GLU A 13 -5.68 4.27 -13.44
CA GLU A 13 -6.00 2.85 -13.64
C GLU A 13 -7.13 2.67 -14.67
N LEU A 14 -8.20 3.46 -14.56
CA LEU A 14 -9.32 3.43 -15.51
C LEU A 14 -8.90 3.91 -16.90
N THR A 15 -8.16 5.02 -16.99
CA THR A 15 -7.62 5.52 -18.27
C THR A 15 -6.83 4.43 -18.99
N ARG A 16 -5.92 3.74 -18.29
CA ARG A 16 -5.15 2.62 -18.87
C ARG A 16 -6.07 1.50 -19.35
N LYS A 17 -7.03 1.07 -18.52
CA LYS A 17 -7.96 -0.03 -18.85
C LYS A 17 -8.88 0.29 -20.02
N LEU A 18 -9.30 1.54 -20.16
CA LEU A 18 -10.17 2.01 -21.24
C LEU A 18 -9.39 2.17 -22.55
N ARG A 19 -8.17 2.72 -22.50
CA ARG A 19 -7.26 2.78 -23.66
C ARG A 19 -6.93 1.38 -24.20
N GLN A 20 -6.64 0.42 -23.31
CA GLN A 20 -6.42 -0.98 -23.70
C GLN A 20 -7.64 -1.64 -24.38
N ARG A 21 -8.84 -1.09 -24.18
CA ARG A 21 -10.08 -1.53 -24.82
C ARG A 21 -10.40 -0.76 -26.12
N GLY A 22 -9.52 0.15 -26.54
CA GLY A 22 -9.69 0.93 -27.77
C GLY A 22 -10.58 2.17 -27.63
N ALA A 23 -10.88 2.61 -26.41
CA ALA A 23 -11.63 3.86 -26.22
C ALA A 23 -10.75 5.07 -26.57
N PRO A 24 -11.26 6.05 -27.33
CA PRO A 24 -10.51 7.25 -27.70
C PRO A 24 -10.27 8.14 -26.46
N PRO A 25 -9.12 8.82 -26.35
CA PRO A 25 -8.74 9.61 -25.17
C PRO A 25 -9.80 10.64 -24.75
N GLU A 26 -10.36 11.38 -25.71
CA GLU A 26 -11.38 12.40 -25.46
C GLU A 26 -12.65 11.84 -24.79
N LEU A 27 -13.08 10.62 -25.15
CA LEU A 27 -14.23 9.99 -24.50
C LEU A 27 -13.88 9.44 -23.12
N ILE A 28 -12.63 9.03 -22.90
CA ILE A 28 -12.17 8.57 -21.60
C ILE A 28 -12.19 9.72 -20.61
N ASP A 29 -11.55 10.84 -20.95
CA ASP A 29 -11.41 11.96 -20.03
C ASP A 29 -12.79 12.54 -19.68
N ALA A 30 -13.65 12.77 -20.67
CA ALA A 30 -15.03 13.23 -20.43
C ALA A 30 -15.85 12.26 -19.55
N ALA A 31 -15.70 10.95 -19.74
CA ALA A 31 -16.41 9.97 -18.92
C ALA A 31 -15.88 9.94 -17.47
N LEU A 32 -14.56 10.01 -17.28
CA LEU A 32 -13.96 10.01 -15.95
C LEU A 32 -14.24 11.31 -15.18
N ASP A 33 -14.32 12.44 -15.88
CA ASP A 33 -14.73 13.73 -15.31
C ASP A 33 -16.16 13.64 -14.79
N ARG A 34 -17.10 13.19 -15.62
CA ARG A 34 -18.49 12.97 -15.21
C ARG A 34 -18.61 12.02 -14.02
N LEU A 35 -17.88 10.90 -14.02
CA LEU A 35 -17.88 9.97 -12.89
C LEU A 35 -17.31 10.60 -11.61
N THR A 36 -16.36 11.53 -11.73
CA THR A 36 -15.82 12.28 -10.60
C THR A 36 -16.86 13.26 -10.06
N GLU A 37 -17.54 13.99 -10.94
CA GLU A 37 -18.63 14.92 -10.59
C GLU A 37 -19.82 14.21 -9.93
N GLU A 38 -20.19 13.04 -10.42
CA GLU A 38 -21.22 12.19 -9.82
C GLU A 38 -20.75 11.50 -8.52
N GLY A 39 -19.49 11.71 -8.11
CA GLY A 39 -18.91 11.12 -6.91
C GLY A 39 -18.64 9.61 -6.99
N LEU A 40 -18.82 9.01 -8.16
CA LEU A 40 -18.60 7.58 -8.44
C LEU A 40 -17.11 7.23 -8.59
N LEU A 41 -16.28 8.21 -8.95
CA LEU A 41 -14.82 8.11 -8.96
C LEU A 41 -14.22 9.03 -7.91
N SER A 42 -13.38 8.49 -7.03
CA SER A 42 -12.71 9.26 -5.99
C SER A 42 -11.29 8.76 -5.75
N GLU A 43 -10.30 9.62 -5.96
CA GLU A 43 -8.89 9.27 -5.77
C GLU A 43 -8.56 9.03 -4.29
N SER A 44 -9.18 9.78 -3.36
CA SER A 44 -9.02 9.58 -1.92
C SER A 44 -9.58 8.22 -1.46
N ARG A 45 -10.80 7.85 -1.87
CA ARG A 45 -11.35 6.51 -1.55
C ARG A 45 -10.52 5.38 -2.16
N TYR A 46 -9.98 5.59 -3.37
CA TYR A 46 -9.06 4.65 -3.98
C TYR A 46 -7.78 4.47 -3.17
N LEU A 47 -7.15 5.56 -2.76
CA LEU A 47 -5.93 5.55 -1.94
C LEU A 47 -6.18 4.82 -0.61
N GLU A 48 -7.24 5.18 0.11
CA GLU A 48 -7.61 4.57 1.39
C GLU A 48 -7.84 3.06 1.24
N SER A 49 -8.66 2.65 0.27
CA SER A 49 -8.95 1.25 -0.04
C SER A 49 -7.67 0.48 -0.40
N PHE A 50 -6.77 1.11 -1.16
CA PHE A 50 -5.50 0.50 -1.53
C PHE A 50 -4.57 0.31 -0.33
N VAL A 51 -4.37 1.34 0.50
CA VAL A 51 -3.54 1.26 1.72
C VAL A 51 -4.08 0.15 2.62
N SER A 52 -5.39 0.15 2.89
CA SER A 52 -6.07 -0.86 3.70
C SER A 52 -5.87 -2.29 3.17
N TYR A 53 -6.04 -2.48 1.86
CA TYR A 53 -5.82 -3.76 1.20
C TYR A 53 -4.36 -4.25 1.32
N ARG A 54 -3.38 -3.38 1.08
CA ARG A 54 -1.96 -3.76 1.14
C ARG A 54 -1.49 -3.99 2.58
N ALA A 55 -1.96 -3.19 3.54
CA ALA A 55 -1.70 -3.41 4.96
C ALA A 55 -2.20 -4.80 5.42
N ARG A 56 -3.44 -5.17 5.06
CA ARG A 56 -3.99 -6.52 5.33
C ARG A 56 -3.17 -7.65 4.67
N SER A 57 -2.55 -7.37 3.54
CA SER A 57 -1.67 -8.30 2.83
C SER A 57 -0.26 -8.39 3.43
N GLY A 58 0.04 -7.61 4.48
CA GLY A 58 1.33 -7.59 5.17
C GLY A 58 2.41 -6.81 4.42
N HIS A 59 2.01 -5.78 3.66
CA HIS A 59 2.93 -4.79 3.11
C HIS A 59 3.00 -3.56 4.02
N GLY A 60 4.21 -3.09 4.28
CA GLY A 60 4.49 -1.88 5.05
C GLY A 60 4.43 -0.60 4.20
N PRO A 61 4.56 0.56 4.84
CA PRO A 61 4.27 1.86 4.23
C PRO A 61 5.22 2.21 3.08
N LEU A 62 6.48 1.78 3.11
CA LEU A 62 7.44 2.07 2.05
C LEU A 62 7.05 1.41 0.73
N ARG A 63 6.59 0.16 0.80
CA ARG A 63 6.17 -0.61 -0.39
C ARG A 63 4.86 -0.08 -0.96
N ILE A 64 3.93 0.30 -0.08
CA ILE A 64 2.65 0.91 -0.48
C ILE A 64 2.91 2.22 -1.23
N ARG A 65 3.80 3.07 -0.68
CA ARG A 65 4.21 4.32 -1.34
C ARG A 65 4.82 4.09 -2.71
N GLU A 66 5.75 3.14 -2.82
CA GLU A 66 6.39 2.79 -4.09
C GLU A 66 5.35 2.38 -5.15
N GLU A 67 4.40 1.52 -4.78
CA GLU A 67 3.39 1.01 -5.70
C GLU A 67 2.38 2.06 -6.14
N LEU A 68 1.97 2.95 -5.24
CA LEU A 68 1.10 4.08 -5.58
C LEU A 68 1.85 5.10 -6.46
N GLY A 69 3.13 5.33 -6.21
CA GLY A 69 3.98 6.18 -7.06
C GLY A 69 4.15 5.61 -8.46
N GLN A 70 4.37 4.29 -8.60
CA GLN A 70 4.43 3.61 -9.90
C GLN A 70 3.10 3.67 -10.67
N ARG A 71 1.98 3.90 -9.99
CA ARG A 71 0.66 4.13 -10.60
C ARG A 71 0.44 5.59 -11.00
N GLY A 72 1.40 6.48 -10.74
CA GLY A 72 1.34 7.88 -11.13
C GLY A 72 0.54 8.78 -10.19
N LEU A 73 0.26 8.33 -8.96
CA LEU A 73 -0.41 9.18 -7.98
C LEU A 73 0.53 10.21 -7.38
N LEU A 74 -0.02 11.37 -7.01
CA LEU A 74 0.75 12.46 -6.43
C LEU A 74 1.31 12.07 -5.07
N ARG A 75 2.59 12.41 -4.85
CA ARG A 75 3.26 12.13 -3.58
C ARG A 75 2.53 12.71 -2.38
N ALA A 76 1.97 13.92 -2.50
CA ALA A 76 1.23 14.56 -1.43
C ALA A 76 0.02 13.73 -0.97
N ASP A 77 -0.76 13.21 -1.92
CA ASP A 77 -1.97 12.42 -1.64
C ASP A 77 -1.62 11.05 -1.06
N ILE A 78 -0.53 10.44 -1.54
CA ILE A 78 -0.01 9.18 -0.98
C ILE A 78 0.38 9.37 0.49
N GLU A 79 1.15 10.42 0.79
CA GLU A 79 1.59 10.70 2.16
C GLU A 79 0.39 11.07 3.06
N GLN A 80 -0.61 11.78 2.53
CA GLN A 80 -1.86 12.04 3.26
C GLN A 80 -2.58 10.74 3.61
N ALA A 81 -2.81 9.87 2.63
CA ALA A 81 -3.50 8.60 2.83
C ALA A 81 -2.75 7.68 3.81
N LEU A 82 -1.41 7.63 3.75
CA LEU A 82 -0.62 6.86 4.71
C LEU A 82 -0.68 7.42 6.13
N ARG A 83 -0.79 8.75 6.30
CA ARG A 83 -0.98 9.37 7.62
C ARG A 83 -2.37 9.12 8.19
N GLU A 84 -3.40 9.18 7.35
CA GLU A 84 -4.80 9.09 7.79
C GLU A 84 -5.33 7.66 7.88
N CYS A 85 -4.61 6.66 7.37
CA CYS A 85 -5.10 5.28 7.29
C CYS A 85 -5.38 4.60 8.64
N GLY A 86 -4.92 5.18 9.76
CA GLY A 86 -5.11 4.61 11.10
C GLY A 86 -4.44 3.26 11.32
N VAL A 87 -3.52 2.85 10.43
CA VAL A 87 -2.82 1.56 10.55
C VAL A 87 -1.70 1.68 11.58
N ASP A 88 -1.76 0.83 12.60
CA ASP A 88 -0.60 0.58 13.46
C ASP A 88 0.42 -0.28 12.71
N TRP A 89 1.45 0.37 12.17
CA TRP A 89 2.50 -0.30 11.40
C TRP A 89 3.40 -1.18 12.27
N TRP A 90 3.50 -0.92 13.58
CA TRP A 90 4.22 -1.79 14.50
C TRP A 90 3.46 -3.10 14.70
N GLU A 91 2.17 -3.03 15.01
CA GLU A 91 1.30 -4.20 15.18
C GLU A 91 1.32 -5.08 13.92
N LYS A 92 1.23 -4.47 12.73
CA LYS A 92 1.29 -5.21 11.45
C LYS A 92 2.66 -5.82 11.18
N LEU A 93 3.74 -5.13 11.55
CA LEU A 93 5.10 -5.66 11.45
C LEU A 93 5.28 -6.89 12.35
N GLU A 94 4.90 -6.77 13.62
CA GLU A 94 5.02 -7.83 14.61
C GLU A 94 4.18 -9.05 14.21
N ALA A 95 2.91 -8.87 13.85
CA ALA A 95 2.06 -9.97 13.40
C ALA A 95 2.61 -10.69 12.17
N LEU A 96 3.19 -9.93 11.22
CA LEU A 96 3.83 -10.51 10.04
C LEU A 96 5.08 -11.32 10.41
N TRP A 97 5.92 -10.78 11.29
CA TRP A 97 7.13 -11.43 11.77
C TRP A 97 6.81 -12.70 12.57
N GLN A 98 5.85 -12.63 13.49
CA GLN A 98 5.32 -13.77 14.24
C GLN A 98 4.86 -14.88 13.29
N ARG A 99 4.04 -14.55 12.28
CA ARG A 99 3.58 -15.53 11.30
C ARG A 99 4.71 -16.15 10.46
N LYS A 100 5.75 -15.39 10.12
CA LYS A 100 6.82 -15.85 9.22
C LYS A 100 7.96 -16.58 9.95
N PHE A 101 8.31 -16.14 11.15
CA PHE A 101 9.47 -16.57 11.92
C PHE A 101 9.11 -17.10 13.31
N SER A 102 7.82 -17.28 13.61
CA SER A 102 7.32 -17.78 14.91
C SER A 102 7.79 -16.93 16.10
N GLY A 103 8.01 -15.63 15.89
CA GLY A 103 8.49 -14.72 16.92
C GLY A 103 9.92 -14.97 17.38
N GLN A 104 10.71 -15.72 16.61
CA GLN A 104 12.07 -16.05 17.00
C GLN A 104 13.04 -14.94 16.59
N LEU A 105 13.69 -14.33 17.58
CA LEU A 105 14.81 -13.42 17.34
C LEU A 105 15.96 -14.17 16.64
N PRO A 106 16.70 -13.49 15.74
CA PRO A 106 17.82 -14.09 15.04
C PRO A 106 18.94 -14.47 16.02
N ARG A 107 19.47 -15.69 15.88
CA ARG A 107 20.53 -16.24 16.74
C ARG A 107 21.92 -15.90 16.25
N ASP A 108 22.06 -15.61 14.95
CA ASP A 108 23.31 -15.26 14.31
C ASP A 108 23.13 -14.16 13.25
N ALA A 109 24.25 -13.69 12.68
CA ALA A 109 24.26 -12.65 11.65
C ALA A 109 23.54 -13.09 10.35
N ARG A 110 23.53 -14.39 10.05
CA ARG A 110 22.89 -14.94 8.85
C ARG A 110 21.37 -14.88 8.98
N GLU A 111 20.83 -15.34 10.10
CA GLU A 111 19.40 -15.24 10.44
C GLU A 111 18.97 -13.79 10.52
N ARG A 112 19.77 -12.91 11.14
CA ARG A 112 19.48 -11.47 11.19
C ARG A 112 19.34 -10.89 9.79
N GLY A 113 20.29 -11.18 8.90
CA GLY A 113 20.22 -10.75 7.50
C GLY A 113 19.00 -11.32 6.77
N GLN A 114 18.60 -12.57 7.04
CA GLN A 114 17.42 -13.19 6.45
C GLN A 114 16.12 -12.48 6.87
N GLN A 115 15.94 -12.24 8.17
CA GLN A 115 14.76 -11.57 8.69
C GLN A 115 14.68 -10.12 8.21
N MET A 116 15.79 -9.38 8.26
CA MET A 116 15.86 -8.01 7.75
C MET A 116 15.46 -7.94 6.27
N ARG A 117 16.05 -8.77 5.40
CA ARG A 117 15.72 -8.76 3.96
C ARG A 117 14.24 -9.04 3.71
N PHE A 118 13.65 -10.00 4.42
CA PHE A 118 12.24 -10.32 4.27
C PHE A 118 11.35 -9.12 4.66
N LEU A 119 11.60 -8.52 5.84
CA LEU A 119 10.77 -7.42 6.34
C LEU A 119 10.97 -6.13 5.51
N SER A 120 12.20 -5.86 5.04
CA SER A 120 12.47 -4.76 4.12
C SER A 120 11.81 -4.97 2.76
N TYR A 121 11.83 -6.19 2.22
CA TYR A 121 11.10 -6.54 0.99
C TYR A 121 9.58 -6.33 1.14
N ARG A 122 9.06 -6.54 2.35
CA ARG A 122 7.67 -6.25 2.68
C ARG A 122 7.38 -4.76 2.85
N GLY A 123 8.40 -3.91 2.85
CA GLY A 123 8.24 -2.45 2.86
C GLY A 123 8.22 -1.82 4.24
N TYR A 124 8.77 -2.49 5.25
CA TYR A 124 8.90 -1.90 6.58
C TYR A 124 10.18 -1.06 6.71
N PRO A 125 10.11 0.10 7.39
CA PRO A 125 11.28 0.93 7.66
C PRO A 125 12.39 0.19 8.42
N PRO A 126 13.68 0.38 8.05
CA PRO A 126 14.81 -0.25 8.73
C PRO A 126 14.83 0.00 10.24
N GLU A 127 14.35 1.16 10.69
CA GLU A 127 14.30 1.56 12.09
C GLU A 127 13.33 0.67 12.89
N LEU A 128 12.12 0.44 12.35
CA LEU A 128 11.13 -0.45 12.98
C LEU A 128 11.60 -1.91 12.98
N ILE A 129 12.21 -2.36 11.87
CA ILE A 129 12.80 -3.70 11.78
C ILE A 129 13.91 -3.86 12.82
N GLY A 130 14.80 -2.87 12.93
CA GLY A 130 15.91 -2.87 13.88
C GLY A 130 15.42 -2.95 15.32
N ARG A 131 14.39 -2.18 15.68
CA ARG A 131 13.74 -2.21 17.00
C ARG A 131 13.16 -3.59 17.31
N LEU A 132 12.34 -4.15 16.41
CA LEU A 132 11.77 -5.48 16.55
C LEU A 132 12.84 -6.56 16.77
N LEU A 133 13.88 -6.57 15.93
CA LEU A 133 14.95 -7.56 15.99
C LEU A 133 15.96 -7.32 17.13
N SER A 134 15.80 -6.25 17.90
CA SER A 134 16.55 -6.00 19.13
C SER A 134 15.84 -6.51 20.38
N GLY A 135 14.59 -6.98 20.25
CA GLY A 135 13.75 -7.43 21.36
C GLY A 135 13.06 -6.31 22.13
N LYS A 136 13.20 -5.05 21.68
CA LYS A 136 12.51 -3.89 22.27
C LYS A 136 11.07 -3.82 21.74
N GLY A 137 10.11 -3.80 22.64
CA GLY A 137 8.67 -3.75 22.31
C GLY A 137 8.24 -2.39 21.75
N ASN A 138 6.93 -2.22 21.48
CA ASN A 138 6.38 -0.93 21.03
C ASN A 138 6.49 0.19 22.09
N ASP A 139 6.60 -0.21 23.36
CA ASP A 139 6.50 0.67 24.53
C ASP A 139 7.87 1.04 25.15
N ASP A 140 8.99 0.61 24.53
CA ASP A 140 10.38 0.87 24.98
C ASP A 140 11.05 2.10 24.34
#